data_AF-A0A409Y8B3-F1
#
_entry.id   AF-A0A409Y8B3-F1
#
_cell.length_a   1.000
_cell.length_b   1.000
_cell.length_c   1.000
_cell.angle_alpha   90.00
_cell.angle_beta   90.00
_cell.angle_gamma   90.00
#
_symmetry.space_group_name_H-M   'P 1'
#
loop_
_entity.id
_entity.type
_entity.pdbx_description
1 polymer ?
#
loop_
_entity_poly.entity_id
_entity_poly.type
_entity_poly.pdbx_seq_one_letter_code
_entity_poly.pdbx_strand_id
1 'polypeptide(L)'
;MLPQRFTFILFSWALMVTPIVETAPISTSLNRRIDQTISAATKPWQDACVAAGATIDQCSNVAVKAFTSLLEAGGPCDQQDGADAMIDLAKQLNGNAEMIRLAQIFAQQPRNSPSKAQVPYCQKAPKNEELNGLFHCQFAGSDFSQFSGDQTGNIPLGLSAPVSPAGSCPANPSGPVPDGEQLNTLVQSPIAASDDTGPSSSLPDAVPDSSEGEANPDSAKPGAAPITCGAPSVSAQ
;
A
#
# COMPACT_ATOMS: atom_id res chain seq x y z
N MET A 1 -0.47 -50.91 -63.40
CA MET A 1 0.67 -51.53 -62.69
C MET A 1 1.95 -50.81 -63.09
N LEU A 2 2.40 -49.84 -62.28
CA LEU A 2 3.72 -49.21 -62.36
C LEU A 2 4.20 -49.03 -60.91
N PRO A 3 5.36 -49.57 -60.49
CA PRO A 3 5.81 -49.42 -59.12
C PRO A 3 6.57 -48.09 -58.94
N GLN A 4 6.12 -47.28 -57.98
CA GLN A 4 6.85 -46.10 -57.50
C GLN A 4 8.11 -46.55 -56.76
N ARG A 5 9.25 -46.00 -57.17
CA ARG A 5 10.55 -46.19 -56.50
C ARG A 5 10.67 -45.21 -55.34
N PHE A 6 10.77 -45.73 -54.13
CA PHE A 6 11.14 -44.98 -52.93
C PHE A 6 12.65 -44.79 -52.90
N THR A 7 13.11 -43.55 -53.05
CA THR A 7 14.50 -43.15 -52.84
C THR A 7 14.67 -42.78 -51.37
N PHE A 8 15.38 -43.60 -50.59
CA PHE A 8 15.79 -43.27 -49.23
C PHE A 8 17.00 -42.32 -49.28
N ILE A 9 16.84 -41.10 -48.77
CA ILE A 9 17.94 -40.16 -48.52
C ILE A 9 18.47 -40.44 -47.11
N LEU A 10 19.70 -40.93 -47.03
CA LEU A 10 20.43 -41.10 -45.77
C LEU A 10 20.95 -39.73 -45.31
N PHE A 11 20.32 -39.17 -44.26
CA PHE A 11 20.84 -37.99 -43.55
C PHE A 11 21.94 -38.45 -42.58
N SER A 12 23.21 -38.25 -42.97
CA SER A 12 24.35 -38.40 -42.07
C SER A 12 24.35 -37.27 -41.04
N TRP A 13 23.99 -37.58 -39.80
CA TRP A 13 24.16 -36.70 -38.66
C TRP A 13 25.64 -36.70 -38.24
N ALA A 14 26.37 -35.64 -38.58
CA ALA A 14 27.68 -35.38 -38.02
C ALA A 14 27.52 -34.91 -36.57
N LEU A 15 27.96 -35.73 -35.62
CA LEU A 15 28.08 -35.36 -34.21
C LEU A 15 29.17 -34.28 -34.07
N MET A 16 28.76 -33.00 -33.99
CA MET A 16 29.63 -31.94 -33.51
C MET A 16 29.65 -31.98 -31.98
N VAL A 17 30.76 -32.45 -31.41
CA VAL A 17 31.04 -32.33 -29.97
C VAL A 17 31.48 -30.90 -29.70
N THR A 18 30.55 -30.06 -29.26
CA THR A 18 30.85 -28.71 -28.76
C THR A 18 31.36 -28.81 -27.33
N PRO A 19 32.52 -28.20 -27.00
CA PRO A 19 32.95 -28.11 -25.61
C PRO A 19 31.96 -27.22 -24.84
N ILE A 20 31.27 -27.81 -23.86
CA ILE A 20 30.47 -27.08 -22.89
C ILE A 20 31.47 -26.36 -21.98
N VAL A 21 31.66 -25.06 -22.22
CA VAL A 21 32.33 -24.18 -21.27
C VAL A 21 31.35 -23.98 -20.12
N GLU A 22 31.56 -24.70 -19.02
CA GLU A 22 30.92 -24.40 -17.73
C GLU A 22 31.45 -23.05 -17.24
N THR A 23 30.75 -21.98 -17.65
CA THR A 23 30.87 -20.70 -16.98
C THR A 23 30.28 -20.88 -15.58
N ALA A 24 31.14 -21.07 -14.58
CA ALA A 24 30.72 -20.97 -13.20
C ALA A 24 29.98 -19.65 -13.03
N PRO A 25 28.73 -19.64 -12.50
CA PRO A 25 28.07 -18.38 -12.21
C PRO A 25 28.97 -17.63 -11.24
N ILE A 26 29.47 -16.47 -11.68
CA ILE A 26 30.04 -15.50 -10.77
C ILE A 26 28.85 -15.02 -9.95
N SER A 27 28.56 -15.73 -8.87
CA SER A 27 27.77 -15.23 -7.75
C SER A 27 28.63 -14.18 -7.06
N THR A 28 28.88 -13.07 -7.73
CA THR A 28 29.01 -11.81 -7.01
C THR A 28 27.67 -11.66 -6.31
N SER A 29 27.62 -12.09 -5.06
CA SER A 29 26.68 -11.58 -4.08
C SER A 29 26.93 -10.07 -4.07
N LEU A 30 26.30 -9.35 -5.00
CA LEU A 30 25.92 -7.96 -4.81
C LEU A 30 25.26 -8.00 -3.46
N ASN A 31 25.96 -7.50 -2.45
CA ASN A 31 25.46 -7.37 -1.11
C ASN A 31 24.41 -6.24 -1.16
N ARG A 32 23.34 -6.46 -1.94
CA ARG A 32 22.13 -5.70 -1.86
C ARG A 32 21.71 -5.95 -0.44
N ARG A 33 21.64 -4.90 0.36
CA ARG A 33 20.93 -4.96 1.64
C ARG A 33 19.44 -5.28 1.45
N ILE A 34 19.01 -5.29 0.20
CA ILE A 34 17.65 -5.23 -0.27
C ILE A 34 17.59 -6.19 -1.45
N ASP A 35 17.41 -7.48 -1.16
CA ASP A 35 16.86 -8.46 -2.10
C ASP A 35 15.38 -8.15 -2.41
N GLN A 36 14.97 -6.90 -2.25
CA GLN A 36 13.62 -6.48 -2.53
C GLN A 36 13.46 -6.27 -4.02
N THR A 37 12.58 -7.11 -4.55
CA THR A 37 11.83 -6.79 -5.73
C THR A 37 10.94 -5.58 -5.40
N ILE A 38 11.41 -4.35 -5.65
CA ILE A 38 10.67 -3.11 -5.31
C ILE A 38 9.26 -3.08 -5.90
N SER A 39 9.04 -3.75 -7.03
CA SER A 39 7.72 -3.91 -7.62
C SER A 39 6.76 -4.73 -6.75
N ALA A 40 7.25 -5.55 -5.82
CA ALA A 40 6.44 -6.26 -4.83
C ALA A 40 5.74 -5.30 -3.86
N ALA A 41 6.28 -4.10 -3.62
CA ALA A 41 5.63 -3.09 -2.78
C ALA A 41 4.29 -2.60 -3.38
N THR A 42 4.20 -2.52 -4.70
CA THR A 42 3.02 -2.00 -5.42
C THR A 42 2.19 -3.10 -6.10
N LYS A 43 2.69 -4.33 -6.18
CA LYS A 43 2.00 -5.44 -6.87
C LYS A 43 0.58 -5.67 -6.32
N PRO A 44 0.34 -5.73 -4.99
CA PRO A 44 -1.03 -5.88 -4.48
C PRO A 44 -1.94 -4.72 -4.90
N TRP A 45 -1.42 -3.49 -4.95
CA TRP A 45 -2.20 -2.33 -5.38
C TRP A 45 -2.55 -2.39 -6.88
N GLN A 46 -1.60 -2.82 -7.72
CA GLN A 46 -1.85 -3.01 -9.14
C GLN A 46 -2.93 -4.07 -9.38
N ASP A 47 -2.91 -5.16 -8.61
CA ASP A 47 -3.94 -6.20 -8.67
C ASP A 47 -5.31 -5.67 -8.23
N ALA A 48 -5.37 -4.93 -7.13
CA ALA A 48 -6.59 -4.28 -6.66
C ALA A 48 -7.14 -3.27 -7.68
N CYS A 49 -6.25 -2.53 -8.36
CA CYS A 49 -6.60 -1.57 -9.41
C CYS A 49 -7.25 -2.25 -10.63
N VAL A 50 -6.69 -3.37 -11.10
CA VAL A 50 -7.28 -4.15 -12.19
C VAL A 50 -8.61 -4.75 -11.76
N ALA A 51 -8.70 -5.28 -10.53
CA ALA A 51 -9.95 -5.79 -9.96
C ALA A 51 -11.03 -4.71 -9.81
N ALA A 52 -10.64 -3.45 -9.61
CA ALA A 52 -11.53 -2.29 -9.57
C ALA A 52 -12.00 -1.82 -10.95
N GLY A 53 -11.55 -2.45 -12.04
CA GLY A 53 -12.03 -2.23 -13.40
C GLY A 53 -11.18 -1.30 -14.28
N ALA A 54 -10.01 -0.85 -13.81
CA ALA A 54 -9.05 -0.14 -14.66
C ALA A 54 -8.28 -1.09 -15.58
N THR A 55 -7.74 -0.56 -16.67
CA THR A 55 -6.90 -1.35 -17.57
C THR A 55 -5.54 -1.64 -16.92
N ILE A 56 -4.91 -2.74 -17.35
CA ILE A 56 -3.56 -3.10 -16.89
C ILE A 56 -2.57 -1.95 -17.11
N ASP A 57 -2.67 -1.23 -18.23
CA ASP A 57 -1.79 -0.10 -18.54
C ASP A 57 -1.99 1.08 -17.59
N GLN A 58 -3.24 1.43 -17.26
CA GLN A 58 -3.53 2.48 -16.29
C GLN A 58 -2.91 2.16 -14.92
N CYS A 59 -3.12 0.94 -14.44
CA CYS A 59 -2.58 0.48 -13.16
C CYS A 59 -1.05 0.39 -13.19
N SER A 60 -0.47 -0.18 -14.26
CA SER A 60 0.98 -0.37 -14.38
C SER A 60 1.72 0.96 -14.47
N ASN A 61 1.20 1.95 -15.19
CA ASN A 61 1.85 3.26 -15.31
C ASN A 61 2.00 3.96 -13.96
N VAL A 62 0.96 3.88 -13.11
CA VAL A 62 1.00 4.42 -11.75
C VAL A 62 1.91 3.59 -10.85
N ALA A 63 1.76 2.26 -10.86
CA ALA A 63 2.54 1.37 -10.00
C ALA A 63 4.05 1.45 -10.29
N VAL A 64 4.46 1.49 -11.57
CA VAL A 64 5.87 1.60 -11.97
C VAL A 64 6.47 2.90 -11.47
N LYS A 65 5.80 4.03 -11.72
CA LYS A 65 6.25 5.32 -11.22
C LYS A 65 6.36 5.31 -9.70
N ALA A 66 5.36 4.77 -9.01
CA ALA A 66 5.37 4.66 -7.56
C ALA A 66 6.56 3.82 -7.06
N PHE A 67 6.73 2.56 -7.47
CA PHE A 67 7.81 1.73 -6.92
C PHE A 67 9.21 2.24 -7.28
N THR A 68 9.38 2.98 -8.40
CA THR A 68 10.69 3.58 -8.72
C THR A 68 11.12 4.64 -7.71
N SER A 69 10.20 5.25 -6.97
CA SER A 69 10.53 6.17 -5.87
C SER A 69 11.23 5.49 -4.68
N LEU A 70 11.12 4.15 -4.56
CA LEU A 70 11.80 3.37 -3.52
C LEU A 70 13.28 3.16 -3.82
N LEU A 71 13.74 3.51 -5.04
CA LEU A 71 15.15 3.50 -5.40
C LEU A 71 15.90 4.62 -4.65
N GLU A 72 17.22 4.43 -4.50
CA GLU A 72 18.13 5.41 -3.88
C GLU A 72 18.02 6.80 -4.53
N ALA A 73 17.84 6.85 -5.86
CA ALA A 73 17.80 8.10 -6.62
C ALA A 73 16.47 8.87 -6.48
N GLY A 74 15.47 8.34 -5.80
CA GLY A 74 14.21 9.05 -5.58
C GLY A 74 14.40 10.29 -4.69
N GLY A 75 13.73 11.39 -5.03
CA GLY A 75 13.65 12.57 -4.17
C GLY A 75 12.92 12.31 -2.85
N PRO A 76 13.06 13.17 -1.83
CA PRO A 76 12.41 12.99 -0.52
C PRO A 76 10.88 12.85 -0.58
N CYS A 77 10.24 13.43 -1.60
CA CYS A 77 8.77 13.42 -1.73
C CYS A 77 8.23 12.50 -2.84
N ASP A 78 9.09 11.87 -3.63
CA ASP A 78 8.66 11.09 -4.80
C ASP A 78 7.76 9.91 -4.41
N GLN A 79 8.00 9.31 -3.25
CA GLN A 79 7.17 8.22 -2.73
C GLN A 79 5.78 8.69 -2.32
N GLN A 80 5.69 9.85 -1.66
CA GLN A 80 4.42 10.45 -1.30
C GLN A 80 3.64 10.84 -2.56
N ASP A 81 4.29 11.47 -3.54
CA ASP A 81 3.66 11.82 -4.82
C ASP A 81 3.21 10.55 -5.59
N GLY A 82 3.95 9.43 -5.45
CA GLY A 82 3.55 8.12 -5.98
C GLY A 82 2.29 7.57 -5.29
N ALA A 83 2.24 7.61 -3.96
CA ALA A 83 1.07 7.20 -3.18
C ALA A 83 -0.16 8.09 -3.46
N ASP A 84 0.05 9.39 -3.64
CA ASP A 84 -0.99 10.34 -4.06
C ASP A 84 -1.58 9.95 -5.42
N ALA A 85 -0.73 9.60 -6.40
CA ALA A 85 -1.20 9.14 -7.71
C ALA A 85 -1.99 7.81 -7.62
N MET A 86 -1.60 6.93 -6.69
CA MET A 86 -2.33 5.69 -6.42
C MET A 86 -3.72 5.96 -5.84
N ILE A 87 -3.85 6.93 -4.93
CA ILE A 87 -5.15 7.33 -4.35
C ILE A 87 -6.00 8.10 -5.38
N ASP A 88 -5.40 8.97 -6.19
CA ASP A 88 -6.10 9.70 -7.25
C ASP A 88 -6.82 8.72 -8.20
N LEU A 89 -6.13 7.65 -8.62
CA LEU A 89 -6.74 6.62 -9.47
C LEU A 89 -7.81 5.83 -8.71
N ALA A 90 -7.59 5.51 -7.44
CA ALA A 90 -8.60 4.84 -6.62
C ALA A 90 -9.90 5.66 -6.52
N LYS A 91 -9.80 6.99 -6.37
CA LYS A 91 -10.95 7.92 -6.35
C LYS A 91 -11.71 7.96 -7.68
N GLN A 92 -11.01 7.83 -8.81
CA GLN A 92 -11.65 7.69 -10.12
C GLN A 92 -12.40 6.36 -10.28
N LEU A 93 -11.97 5.32 -9.56
CA LEU A 93 -12.57 3.99 -9.52
C LEU A 93 -13.52 3.85 -8.32
N ASN A 94 -14.36 4.86 -8.10
CA ASN A 94 -15.37 4.92 -7.05
C ASN A 94 -14.81 4.86 -5.61
N GLY A 95 -13.59 5.35 -5.39
CA GLY A 95 -12.98 5.38 -4.07
C GLY A 95 -12.69 3.97 -3.53
N ASN A 96 -12.13 3.10 -4.37
CA ASN A 96 -11.87 1.71 -3.97
C ASN A 96 -11.03 1.64 -2.68
N ALA A 97 -11.64 1.16 -1.61
CA ALA A 97 -11.05 1.16 -0.27
C ALA A 97 -9.74 0.35 -0.18
N GLU A 98 -9.66 -0.77 -0.91
CA GLU A 98 -8.47 -1.61 -0.91
C GLU A 98 -7.29 -0.93 -1.60
N MET A 99 -7.54 -0.25 -2.72
CA MET A 99 -6.52 0.57 -3.37
C MET A 99 -6.02 1.69 -2.46
N ILE A 100 -6.92 2.38 -1.76
CA ILE A 100 -6.54 3.45 -0.82
C ILE A 100 -5.70 2.89 0.33
N ARG A 101 -6.16 1.80 0.95
CA ARG A 101 -5.45 1.11 2.05
C ARG A 101 -4.03 0.71 1.63
N LEU A 102 -3.88 0.12 0.45
CA LEU A 102 -2.59 -0.30 -0.09
C LEU A 102 -1.69 0.89 -0.46
N ALA A 103 -2.26 2.00 -0.94
CA ALA A 103 -1.50 3.22 -1.19
C ALA A 103 -0.97 3.85 0.11
N GLN A 104 -1.76 3.82 1.18
CA GLN A 104 -1.33 4.27 2.51
C GLN A 104 -0.20 3.39 3.09
N ILE A 105 -0.25 2.07 2.88
CA ILE A 105 0.86 1.17 3.24
C ILE A 105 2.09 1.47 2.37
N PHE A 106 1.90 1.66 1.06
CA PHE A 106 3.00 2.00 0.16
C PHE A 106 3.68 3.33 0.53
N ALA A 107 2.93 4.37 0.93
CA ALA A 107 3.49 5.62 1.44
C ALA A 107 4.40 5.41 2.65
N GLN A 108 4.19 4.32 3.37
CA GLN A 108 4.93 3.95 4.57
C GLN A 108 6.07 2.95 4.30
N GLN A 109 6.16 2.40 3.09
CA GLN A 109 7.17 1.42 2.71
C GLN A 109 8.59 2.00 2.88
N PRO A 110 9.52 1.31 3.55
CA PRO A 110 10.90 1.77 3.63
C PRO A 110 11.56 1.91 2.26
N ARG A 111 12.34 2.99 2.11
CA ARG A 111 13.10 3.30 0.88
C ARG A 111 14.51 2.75 0.94
N ASN A 112 15.08 2.47 -0.22
CA ASN A 112 16.41 1.90 -0.33
C ASN A 112 17.50 2.95 -0.08
N SER A 113 18.47 2.63 0.78
CA SER A 113 19.65 3.46 1.05
C SER A 113 20.94 2.62 1.06
N PRO A 114 21.68 2.56 -0.06
CA PRO A 114 22.93 1.79 -0.16
C PRO A 114 24.00 2.23 0.84
N SER A 115 24.07 3.53 1.15
CA SER A 115 25.01 4.10 2.11
C SER A 115 24.68 3.81 3.58
N LYS A 116 23.56 3.13 3.87
CA LYS A 116 22.96 2.99 5.21
C LYS A 116 22.35 4.26 5.78
N ALA A 117 22.56 5.43 5.18
CA ALA A 117 22.04 6.66 5.75
C ALA A 117 20.50 6.60 5.85
N GLN A 118 19.95 7.20 6.89
CA GLN A 118 18.54 7.48 7.02
C GLN A 118 18.04 8.23 5.79
N VAL A 119 16.92 7.76 5.22
CA VAL A 119 16.26 8.41 4.09
C VAL A 119 15.42 9.58 4.63
N PRO A 120 15.45 10.78 4.01
CA PRO A 120 14.77 11.94 4.55
C PRO A 120 13.28 11.84 4.29
N TYR A 121 12.48 12.24 5.28
CA TYR A 121 11.03 12.34 5.16
C TYR A 121 10.63 13.50 4.26
N CYS A 122 9.59 13.30 3.46
CA CYS A 122 8.97 14.40 2.71
C CYS A 122 8.52 15.51 3.67
N GLN A 123 8.83 16.77 3.31
CA GLN A 123 8.46 17.96 4.08
C GLN A 123 7.34 18.77 3.41
N LYS A 124 6.64 18.16 2.46
CA LYS A 124 5.50 18.73 1.74
C LYS A 124 4.25 18.00 2.17
N ALA A 125 3.16 18.73 2.41
CA ALA A 125 1.86 18.10 2.70
C ALA A 125 1.41 17.22 1.52
N PRO A 126 0.78 16.06 1.79
CA PRO A 126 0.25 15.21 0.72
C PRO A 126 -0.89 15.92 -0.01
N LYS A 127 -1.12 15.52 -1.26
CA LYS A 127 -2.26 16.01 -2.03
C LYS A 127 -3.57 15.41 -1.52
N ASN A 128 -3.55 14.13 -1.16
CA ASN A 128 -4.70 13.38 -0.67
C ASN A 128 -4.67 13.29 0.86
N GLU A 129 -5.80 13.63 1.49
CA GLU A 129 -5.94 13.67 2.95
C GLU A 129 -5.77 12.30 3.61
N GLU A 130 -5.99 11.21 2.86
CA GLU A 130 -5.77 9.84 3.30
C GLU A 130 -4.30 9.55 3.66
N LEU A 131 -3.36 10.40 3.22
CA LEU A 131 -1.95 10.29 3.58
C LEU A 131 -1.52 11.22 4.72
N ASN A 132 -2.43 12.02 5.28
CA ASN A 132 -2.10 12.95 6.36
C ASN A 132 -1.51 12.21 7.56
N GLY A 133 -0.35 12.67 8.03
CA GLY A 133 0.35 12.06 9.17
C GLY A 133 1.07 10.74 8.86
N LEU A 134 1.00 10.23 7.63
CA LEU A 134 1.76 9.06 7.21
C LEU A 134 3.15 9.47 6.73
N PHE A 135 4.15 8.65 7.05
CA PHE A 135 5.53 8.80 6.63
C PHE A 135 6.19 7.43 6.54
N HIS A 136 7.21 7.28 5.70
CA HIS A 136 7.85 5.99 5.50
C HIS A 136 8.53 5.46 6.77
N CYS A 137 8.42 4.16 6.99
CA CYS A 137 9.31 3.42 7.86
C CYS A 137 10.75 3.50 7.31
N GLN A 138 11.72 3.07 8.12
CA GLN A 138 13.10 2.86 7.68
C GLN A 138 13.46 1.38 7.84
N PHE A 139 14.49 0.96 7.10
CA PHE A 139 15.04 -0.38 7.26
C PHE A 139 15.85 -0.51 8.55
N ALA A 140 15.86 -1.69 9.16
CA ALA A 140 16.58 -1.96 10.40
C ALA A 140 18.10 -1.80 10.24
N GLY A 141 18.62 -2.03 9.04
CA GLY A 141 20.01 -1.80 8.69
C GLY A 141 20.36 -0.34 8.36
N SER A 142 19.45 0.61 8.54
CA SER A 142 19.77 2.04 8.45
C SER A 142 20.57 2.51 9.66
N ASP A 143 21.52 3.41 9.43
CA ASP A 143 22.24 4.12 10.46
C ASP A 143 21.47 5.41 10.80
N PHE A 144 20.75 5.40 11.93
CA PHE A 144 19.95 6.54 12.40
C PHE A 144 20.79 7.72 12.91
N SER A 145 22.12 7.61 12.92
CA SER A 145 23.02 8.73 13.16
C SER A 145 23.51 9.40 11.87
N GLN A 146 23.30 8.75 10.71
CA GLN A 146 23.69 9.26 9.40
C GLN A 146 22.46 9.65 8.59
N PHE A 147 22.42 10.88 8.11
CA PHE A 147 21.34 11.38 7.26
C PHE A 147 21.83 11.51 5.83
N SER A 148 20.98 11.14 4.88
CA SER A 148 21.22 11.48 3.48
C SER A 148 20.77 12.93 3.24
N GLY A 149 21.61 13.76 2.61
CA GLY A 149 21.25 15.15 2.29
C GLY A 149 21.54 16.18 3.40
N ASP A 150 20.76 17.28 3.42
CA ASP A 150 21.03 18.51 4.15
C ASP A 150 20.26 18.67 5.47
N GLN A 151 20.19 17.61 6.30
CA GLN A 151 19.48 17.57 7.61
C GLN A 151 17.97 17.93 7.58
N THR A 152 17.45 18.42 6.46
CA THR A 152 16.03 18.65 6.21
C THR A 152 15.36 17.30 6.03
N GLY A 153 14.22 17.09 6.70
CA GLY A 153 13.50 15.83 6.63
C GLY A 153 13.98 14.75 7.61
N ASN A 154 14.73 15.11 8.65
CA ASN A 154 15.09 14.17 9.72
C ASN A 154 13.92 13.85 10.67
N ILE A 155 12.93 14.74 10.71
CA ILE A 155 11.70 14.61 11.50
C ILE A 155 10.53 14.56 10.50
N PRO A 156 9.58 13.63 10.65
CA PRO A 156 8.40 13.59 9.80
C PRO A 156 7.62 14.90 9.85
N LEU A 157 7.01 15.27 8.72
CA LEU A 157 6.21 16.47 8.64
C LEU A 157 5.11 16.47 9.71
N GLY A 158 4.98 17.59 10.42
CA GLY A 158 3.98 17.75 11.48
C GLY A 158 4.39 17.20 12.86
N LEU A 159 5.53 16.51 12.97
CA LEU A 159 6.12 16.14 14.26
C LEU A 159 7.14 17.19 14.72
N SER A 160 7.29 17.31 16.03
CA SER A 160 8.26 18.22 16.67
C SER A 160 9.52 17.50 17.18
N ALA A 161 9.53 16.17 17.15
CA ALA A 161 10.63 15.33 17.61
C ALA A 161 10.84 14.13 16.68
N PRO A 162 12.07 13.57 16.63
CA PRO A 162 12.33 12.32 15.93
C PRO A 162 11.42 11.19 16.44
N VAL A 163 11.14 10.24 15.56
CA VAL A 163 10.35 9.06 15.89
C VAL A 163 11.09 8.16 16.89
N SER A 164 10.35 7.59 17.83
CA SER A 164 10.85 6.65 18.83
C SER A 164 9.88 5.47 18.93
N PRO A 165 10.30 4.24 18.62
CA PRO A 165 11.67 3.83 18.23
C PRO A 165 12.14 4.41 16.88
N ALA A 166 13.46 4.56 16.71
CA ALA A 166 14.01 5.08 15.46
C ALA A 166 13.64 4.17 14.27
N GLY A 167 13.22 4.78 13.16
CA GLY A 167 12.82 4.06 11.95
C GLY A 167 11.41 3.47 11.96
N SER A 168 10.64 3.61 13.05
CA SER A 168 9.22 3.26 13.09
C SER A 168 8.38 4.15 12.18
N CYS A 169 7.18 3.70 11.82
CA CYS A 169 6.15 4.49 11.17
C CYS A 169 4.76 4.14 11.71
N PRO A 170 3.68 4.89 11.38
CA PRO A 170 2.34 4.61 11.91
C PRO A 170 1.86 3.17 11.68
N ALA A 171 2.22 2.55 10.56
CA ALA A 171 1.89 1.15 10.29
C ALA A 171 2.73 0.13 11.09
N ASN A 172 3.96 0.49 11.49
CA ASN A 172 4.85 -0.36 12.28
C ASN A 172 5.48 0.45 13.44
N PRO A 173 4.73 0.65 14.54
CA PRO A 173 5.16 1.49 15.66
C PRO A 173 6.25 0.82 16.50
N SER A 174 6.44 -0.49 16.38
CA SER A 174 7.38 -1.27 17.20
C SER A 174 8.84 -1.08 16.80
N GLY A 175 9.10 -0.46 15.64
CA GLY A 175 10.45 -0.15 15.17
C GLY A 175 10.60 -0.21 13.66
N PRO A 176 11.86 -0.28 13.17
CA PRO A 176 12.12 -0.32 11.74
C PRO A 176 11.67 -1.66 11.13
N VAL A 177 11.54 -1.65 9.80
CA VAL A 177 11.21 -2.86 9.03
C VAL A 177 12.49 -3.69 8.83
N PRO A 178 12.47 -5.02 9.01
CA PRO A 178 13.62 -5.87 8.75
C PRO A 178 14.15 -5.71 7.31
N ASP A 179 15.49 -5.76 7.16
CA ASP A 179 16.13 -5.71 5.85
C ASP A 179 15.61 -6.86 4.97
N GLY A 180 15.20 -6.55 3.73
CA GLY A 180 14.68 -7.54 2.79
C GLY A 180 13.17 -7.80 2.87
N GLU A 181 12.45 -7.25 3.85
CA GLU A 181 10.99 -7.44 4.02
C GLU A 181 10.13 -6.27 3.52
N GLN A 182 9.05 -6.58 2.81
CA GLN A 182 8.10 -5.54 2.39
C GLN A 182 7.18 -5.19 3.55
N LEU A 183 6.89 -3.90 3.75
CA LEU A 183 5.94 -3.50 4.80
C LEU A 183 4.56 -4.14 4.57
N ASN A 184 4.13 -4.25 3.31
CA ASN A 184 2.86 -4.88 2.94
C ASN A 184 2.77 -6.39 3.24
N THR A 185 3.88 -7.07 3.55
CA THR A 185 3.87 -8.46 4.04
C THR A 185 3.79 -8.57 5.56
N LEU A 186 4.03 -7.46 6.27
CA LEU A 186 4.07 -7.41 7.74
C LEU A 186 2.79 -6.80 8.33
N VAL A 187 2.13 -5.93 7.58
CA VAL A 187 0.99 -5.17 8.07
C VAL A 187 -0.19 -5.23 7.11
N GLN A 188 -1.39 -5.31 7.67
CA GLN A 188 -2.64 -5.22 6.91
C GLN A 188 -3.36 -3.88 7.16
N SER A 189 -3.00 -3.15 8.21
CA SER A 189 -3.55 -1.82 8.48
C SER A 189 -2.50 -0.74 8.18
N PRO A 190 -2.88 0.38 7.56
CA PRO A 190 -1.98 1.52 7.35
C PRO A 190 -1.65 2.24 8.66
N ILE A 191 -2.42 2.02 9.71
CA ILE A 191 -2.12 2.52 11.05
C ILE A 191 -2.23 1.32 11.97
N ALA A 192 -1.20 1.04 12.76
CA ALA A 192 -1.26 -0.04 13.73
C ALA A 192 -2.43 0.19 14.68
N ALA A 193 -3.20 -0.88 14.93
CA ALA A 193 -4.11 -0.87 16.07
C ALA A 193 -3.22 -0.66 17.30
N SER A 194 -3.43 0.44 18.02
CA SER A 194 -2.75 0.63 19.30
C SER A 194 -3.13 -0.56 20.18
N ASP A 195 -2.18 -1.43 20.52
CA ASP A 195 -2.35 -2.41 21.57
C ASP A 195 -2.49 -1.63 22.88
N ASP A 196 -3.73 -1.24 23.16
CA ASP A 196 -4.15 -0.54 24.35
C ASP A 196 -3.97 -1.48 25.54
N THR A 197 -2.90 -1.29 26.30
CA THR A 197 -2.77 -1.90 27.63
C THR A 197 -3.60 -1.07 28.61
N GLY A 198 -4.89 -1.41 28.78
CA GLY A 198 -5.73 -0.88 29.86
C GLY A 198 -7.20 -1.35 29.79
N PRO A 199 -7.74 -2.02 30.83
CA PRO A 199 -9.05 -2.67 30.76
C PRO A 199 -10.20 -1.75 31.19
N SER A 200 -11.28 -1.71 30.40
CA SER A 200 -12.66 -1.54 30.90
C SER A 200 -13.63 -1.87 29.76
N SER A 201 -14.22 -3.06 29.76
CA SER A 201 -15.58 -3.30 30.25
C SER A 201 -16.61 -2.29 29.73
N SER A 202 -17.24 -2.63 28.61
CA SER A 202 -18.68 -2.94 28.57
C SER A 202 -19.06 -3.47 27.19
N LEU A 203 -19.32 -4.78 27.14
CA LEU A 203 -20.09 -5.44 26.09
C LEU A 203 -21.51 -4.84 26.07
N PRO A 204 -22.12 -4.63 24.89
CA PRO A 204 -23.57 -4.68 24.78
C PRO A 204 -24.03 -6.12 24.56
N ASP A 205 -25.09 -6.44 25.28
CA ASP A 205 -25.82 -7.70 25.37
C ASP A 205 -26.04 -8.46 24.05
N ALA A 206 -25.95 -9.78 24.21
CA ALA A 206 -26.41 -10.77 23.25
C ALA A 206 -27.91 -10.65 23.00
N VAL A 207 -28.27 -10.67 21.71
CA VAL A 207 -29.65 -10.83 21.23
C VAL A 207 -30.03 -12.31 21.35
N PRO A 208 -31.19 -12.68 21.93
CA PRO A 208 -31.80 -13.97 21.66
C PRO A 208 -32.82 -13.84 20.52
N ASP A 209 -32.59 -14.68 19.52
CA ASP A 209 -33.47 -15.08 18.44
C ASP A 209 -34.55 -16.06 18.94
N SER A 210 -35.82 -15.88 18.54
CA SER A 210 -36.81 -16.94 18.17
C SER A 210 -38.28 -16.44 18.16
N SER A 211 -38.80 -16.25 16.94
CA SER A 211 -39.98 -16.86 16.29
C SER A 211 -41.37 -17.07 16.95
N GLU A 212 -42.38 -16.87 16.08
CA GLU A 212 -43.81 -17.32 16.08
C GLU A 212 -44.77 -16.64 17.09
N GLY A 213 -46.01 -16.22 16.78
CA GLY A 213 -46.90 -16.28 15.62
C GLY A 213 -48.32 -15.87 16.07
N GLU A 214 -49.18 -15.50 15.11
CA GLU A 214 -50.66 -15.44 15.15
C GLU A 214 -51.44 -14.20 15.69
N ALA A 215 -51.94 -13.41 14.73
CA ALA A 215 -53.32 -12.96 14.47
C ALA A 215 -54.25 -12.41 15.60
N ASN A 216 -54.70 -11.15 15.41
CA ASN A 216 -56.07 -10.67 15.03
C ASN A 216 -56.76 -9.78 16.12
N PRO A 217 -57.87 -9.04 15.85
CA PRO A 217 -57.89 -7.69 15.27
C PRO A 217 -58.70 -6.64 16.09
N ASP A 218 -58.77 -5.43 15.53
CA ASP A 218 -59.90 -4.47 15.62
C ASP A 218 -60.09 -3.62 16.89
N SER A 219 -59.90 -2.29 16.77
CA SER A 219 -60.92 -1.30 17.15
C SER A 219 -60.47 0.15 16.91
N ALA A 220 -61.43 0.94 16.47
CA ALA A 220 -61.26 2.21 15.77
C ALA A 220 -61.41 3.47 16.65
N LYS A 221 -60.97 4.60 16.04
CA LYS A 221 -61.63 5.94 16.00
C LYS A 221 -61.23 7.01 17.07
N PRO A 222 -61.56 8.33 16.88
CA PRO A 222 -60.58 9.38 16.57
C PRO A 222 -60.72 10.69 17.40
N GLY A 223 -59.83 11.68 17.19
CA GLY A 223 -60.03 13.10 17.54
C GLY A 223 -58.76 13.91 17.24
N ALA A 224 -58.74 14.80 16.23
CA ALA A 224 -59.10 16.24 16.29
C ALA A 224 -58.29 17.01 17.36
N ALA A 225 -57.59 18.13 17.13
CA ALA A 225 -57.50 19.12 16.05
C ALA A 225 -56.23 20.01 16.30
N PRO A 226 -55.95 21.08 15.51
CA PRO A 226 -54.63 21.70 15.33
C PRO A 226 -54.37 22.93 16.23
N ILE A 227 -53.11 23.31 16.43
CA ILE A 227 -52.72 24.68 16.83
C ILE A 227 -51.52 25.16 16.01
N THR A 228 -51.68 26.41 15.59
CA THR A 228 -50.98 27.22 14.62
C THR A 228 -49.90 28.14 15.22
N CYS A 229 -49.10 28.71 14.33
CA CYS A 229 -48.48 30.05 14.37
C CYS A 229 -47.18 30.27 15.16
N GLY A 230 -46.18 30.81 14.45
CA GLY A 230 -45.07 31.55 15.05
C GLY A 230 -43.86 31.75 14.15
N ALA A 231 -44.01 32.53 13.06
CA ALA A 231 -42.87 33.18 12.42
C ALA A 231 -42.74 34.61 12.95
N PRO A 232 -41.51 35.17 13.03
CA PRO A 232 -41.35 36.60 12.83
C PRO A 232 -40.44 36.93 11.64
N SER A 233 -40.88 38.04 11.03
CA SER A 233 -40.41 38.77 9.87
C SER A 233 -39.15 39.61 10.16
N VAL A 234 -38.21 39.59 9.20
CA VAL A 234 -37.51 40.71 8.53
C VAL A 234 -36.91 41.85 9.37
N SER A 235 -35.64 42.16 9.12
CA SER A 235 -35.22 43.55 8.86
C SER A 235 -33.94 43.64 8.04
N ALA A 236 -33.98 44.54 7.06
CA ALA A 236 -32.97 44.83 6.07
C ALA A 236 -31.96 45.87 6.58
N GLN A 237 -30.73 45.78 6.08
CA GLN A 237 -29.92 46.90 5.58
C GLN A 237 -28.91 46.36 4.57
#